data_AF-A0A925VL33-F1
#
_entry.id   AF-A0A925VL33-F1
#
_cell.length_a   1.000
_cell.length_b   1.000
_cell.length_c   1.000
_cell.angle_alpha   90.00
_cell.angle_beta   90.00
_cell.angle_gamma   90.00
#
_symmetry.space_group_name_H-M   'P 1'
#
loop_
_entity.id
_entity.type
_entity.pdbx_description
1 polymer ?
#
loop_
_entity_poly.entity_id
_entity_poly.type
_entity_poly.pdbx_seq_one_letter_code
_entity_poly.pdbx_strand_id
1 'polypeptide(L)'
;MIDIIIPNYNGAALLPACLNALRSQTRRDFAITIVDDGSADDSLALLARNYPEVGVLALERNRGFVAAVNAGFRATRQPFFVLLNNDAVPTPRWLEYLVGALERYPAYAFAASKLMLNDRRDHLHSAGDFYQLDGVPGSRGVWQRDTGQYDAVAAVFGPCAAATA
;
A
#
# COMPACT_ATOMS: atom_id res chain seq x y z
N MET A 1 -9.79 -7.47 11.46
CA MET A 1 -8.64 -6.68 11.92
C MET A 1 -7.58 -6.72 10.85
N ILE A 2 -7.04 -5.57 10.47
CA ILE A 2 -6.17 -5.39 9.31
C ILE A 2 -4.78 -4.97 9.78
N ASP A 3 -3.72 -5.42 9.13
CA ASP A 3 -2.36 -4.89 9.33
C ASP A 3 -1.88 -4.21 8.05
N ILE A 4 -1.61 -2.92 8.13
CA ILE A 4 -1.04 -2.14 7.04
C ILE A 4 0.47 -2.13 7.20
N ILE A 5 1.15 -2.87 6.33
CA ILE A 5 2.59 -3.00 6.29
C ILE A 5 3.16 -1.97 5.34
N ILE A 6 4.08 -1.15 5.85
CA ILE A 6 4.73 -0.07 5.10
C ILE A 6 6.24 -0.28 5.15
N PRO A 7 6.86 -0.77 4.05
CA PRO A 7 8.31 -0.80 3.97
C PRO A 7 8.85 0.62 3.87
N ASN A 8 9.91 0.91 4.64
CA ASN A 8 10.53 2.22 4.71
C ASN A 8 12.05 2.09 4.60
N TYR A 9 12.66 2.95 3.78
CA TYR A 9 14.11 3.15 3.77
C TYR A 9 14.41 4.61 3.49
N ASN A 10 15.02 5.30 4.45
CA ASN A 10 15.31 6.73 4.40
C ASN A 10 14.11 7.59 3.96
N GLY A 11 12.94 7.29 4.51
CA GLY A 11 11.66 7.86 4.12
C GLY A 11 11.12 8.94 5.05
N ALA A 12 11.94 9.55 5.91
CA ALA A 12 11.46 10.52 6.91
C ALA A 12 10.63 11.66 6.30
N ALA A 13 10.95 12.09 5.08
CA ALA A 13 10.21 13.13 4.37
C ALA A 13 8.86 12.66 3.80
N LEU A 14 8.70 11.37 3.53
CA LEU A 14 7.52 10.79 2.86
C LEU A 14 6.47 10.31 3.88
N LEU A 15 6.95 9.72 4.98
CA LEU A 15 6.14 9.13 6.04
C LEU A 15 5.00 10.02 6.55
N PRO A 16 5.18 11.34 6.79
CA PRO A 16 4.11 12.15 7.35
C PRO A 16 2.86 12.22 6.47
N ALA A 17 3.03 12.32 5.14
CA ALA A 17 1.91 12.40 4.22
C ALA A 17 1.12 11.08 4.20
N CYS A 18 1.84 9.95 4.12
CA CYS A 18 1.25 8.61 4.15
C CYS A 18 0.51 8.33 5.47
N LEU A 19 1.17 8.54 6.61
CA LEU A 19 0.60 8.23 7.93
C LEU A 19 -0.57 9.14 8.30
N ASN A 20 -0.54 10.43 7.93
CA ASN A 20 -1.67 11.33 8.15
C ASN A 20 -2.89 10.96 7.28
N ALA A 21 -2.66 10.48 6.06
CA ALA A 21 -3.72 9.96 5.20
C ALA A 21 -4.34 8.66 5.77
N LEU A 22 -3.51 7.80 6.38
CA LEU A 22 -4.01 6.63 7.12
C LEU A 22 -4.81 7.00 8.37
N ARG A 23 -4.38 8.03 9.13
CA ARG A 23 -5.17 8.58 10.24
C ARG A 23 -6.54 9.09 9.81
N SER A 24 -6.72 9.41 8.54
CA SER A 24 -7.96 9.93 7.96
C SER A 24 -8.88 8.84 7.38
N GLN A 25 -8.52 7.56 7.50
CA GLN A 25 -9.37 6.47 7.01
C GLN A 25 -10.71 6.40 7.77
N THR A 26 -11.79 6.15 7.03
CA THR A 26 -13.14 5.92 7.56
C THR A 26 -13.23 4.58 8.29
N ARG A 27 -12.58 3.55 7.75
CA ARG A 27 -12.40 2.24 8.39
C ARG A 27 -11.30 2.32 9.45
N ARG A 28 -11.56 1.82 10.66
CA ARG A 28 -10.67 2.00 11.85
C ARG A 28 -10.14 0.72 12.47
N ASP A 29 -10.57 -0.45 12.01
CA ASP A 29 -10.16 -1.77 12.54
C ASP A 29 -8.80 -2.24 11.99
N PHE A 30 -7.80 -1.35 11.99
CA PHE A 30 -6.48 -1.60 11.45
C PHE A 30 -5.35 -1.17 12.40
N ALA A 31 -4.20 -1.84 12.26
CA ALA A 31 -2.92 -1.43 12.80
C ALA A 31 -1.99 -1.02 11.64
N ILE A 32 -0.94 -0.26 11.96
CA ILE A 32 0.12 0.09 11.01
C ILE A 32 1.43 -0.48 11.55
N THR A 33 2.16 -1.19 10.70
CA THR A 33 3.50 -1.68 10.99
C THR A 33 4.47 -1.13 9.94
N ILE A 34 5.39 -0.28 10.39
CA ILE A 34 6.51 0.19 9.58
C ILE A 34 7.60 -0.88 9.61
N VAL A 35 8.02 -1.35 8.45
CA VAL A 35 9.24 -2.17 8.33
C VAL A 35 10.37 -1.26 7.90
N ASP A 36 11.18 -0.81 8.86
CA ASP A 36 12.33 0.03 8.57
C ASP A 36 13.50 -0.83 8.08
N ASP A 37 13.88 -0.69 6.82
CA ASP A 37 14.90 -1.48 6.15
C ASP A 37 16.31 -0.89 6.38
N GLY A 38 16.64 -0.64 7.64
CA GLY A 38 17.92 -0.09 8.07
C GLY A 38 18.15 1.35 7.64
N SER A 39 17.18 2.24 7.91
CA SER A 39 17.32 3.67 7.61
C SER A 39 18.43 4.31 8.43
N ALA A 40 19.10 5.29 7.82
CA ALA A 40 20.14 6.12 8.45
C ALA A 40 19.69 7.59 8.62
N ASP A 41 18.46 7.91 8.21
CA ASP A 41 17.85 9.23 8.40
C ASP A 41 17.04 9.29 9.71
N ASP A 42 16.27 10.37 9.88
CA ASP A 42 15.45 10.60 11.06
C ASP A 42 14.15 9.77 11.08
N SER A 43 13.95 8.75 10.22
CA SER A 43 12.70 7.99 10.12
C SER A 43 12.27 7.44 11.47
N LEU A 44 13.16 6.73 12.17
CA LEU A 44 12.84 6.11 13.47
C LEU A 44 12.54 7.15 14.55
N ALA A 45 13.30 8.24 14.60
CA ALA A 45 13.09 9.32 15.56
C ALA A 45 11.77 10.07 15.29
N LEU A 46 11.43 10.28 14.02
CA LEU A 46 10.16 10.85 13.58
C LEU A 46 8.98 9.97 14.01
N LEU A 47 9.06 8.65 13.77
CA LEU A 47 8.01 7.69 14.12
C LEU A 47 7.77 7.68 15.64
N ALA A 48 8.83 7.55 16.44
CA ALA A 48 8.73 7.54 17.90
C ALA A 48 8.10 8.82 18.47
N ARG A 49 8.40 9.98 17.87
CA ARG A 49 7.93 11.29 18.36
C ARG A 49 6.51 11.63 17.88
N ASN A 50 6.20 11.38 16.62
CA ASN A 50 4.99 11.91 15.97
C ASN A 50 3.90 10.85 15.73
N TYR A 51 4.29 9.57 15.71
CA TYR A 51 3.43 8.44 15.36
C TYR A 51 3.59 7.27 16.36
N PRO A 52 3.47 7.51 17.68
CA PRO A 52 3.71 6.47 18.69
C PRO A 52 2.71 5.29 18.61
N GLU A 53 1.60 5.45 17.88
CA GLU A 53 0.63 4.39 17.65
C GLU A 53 1.08 3.35 16.60
N VAL A 54 2.12 3.62 15.81
CA VAL A 54 2.58 2.69 14.76
C VAL A 54 3.57 1.67 15.33
N GLY A 55 3.42 0.42 14.93
CA GLY A 55 4.44 -0.60 15.17
C GLY A 55 5.66 -0.36 14.29
N VAL A 56 6.85 -0.69 14.80
CA VAL A 56 8.10 -0.59 14.03
C VAL A 56 8.86 -1.91 14.11
N LEU A 57 9.15 -2.49 12.94
CA LEU A 57 10.05 -3.61 12.74
C LEU A 57 11.32 -3.09 12.05
N ALA A 58 12.35 -2.80 12.84
CA ALA A 58 13.62 -2.31 12.32
C ALA A 58 14.56 -3.46 11.94
N LEU A 59 15.01 -3.47 10.69
CA LEU A 59 16.02 -4.39 10.18
C LEU A 59 17.41 -3.80 10.38
N GLU A 60 18.41 -4.66 10.59
CA GLU A 60 19.79 -4.22 10.89
C GLU A 60 20.46 -3.45 9.75
N ARG A 61 20.04 -3.70 8.50
CA ARG A 61 20.59 -3.07 7.29
C ARG A 61 19.57 -3.14 6.17
N ASN A 62 19.80 -2.33 5.13
CA ASN A 62 19.03 -2.39 3.91
C ASN A 62 19.16 -3.77 3.23
N ARG A 63 18.01 -4.44 3.06
CA ARG A 63 17.88 -5.74 2.38
C ARG A 63 16.99 -5.65 1.14
N GLY A 64 16.47 -4.47 0.84
CA GLY A 64 15.62 -4.17 -0.29
C GLY A 64 14.13 -4.40 0.00
N PHE A 65 13.29 -3.79 -0.83
CA PHE A 65 11.83 -3.78 -0.71
C PHE A 65 11.23 -5.16 -0.42
N VAL A 66 11.57 -6.17 -1.22
CA VAL A 66 11.01 -7.53 -1.09
C VAL A 66 11.35 -8.16 0.26
N ALA A 67 12.56 -7.91 0.79
CA ALA A 67 12.96 -8.43 2.09
C ALA A 67 12.18 -7.75 3.23
N ALA A 68 11.97 -6.44 3.16
CA ALA A 68 11.16 -5.68 4.11
C ALA A 68 9.69 -6.14 4.10
N VAL A 69 9.08 -6.25 2.91
CA VAL A 69 7.71 -6.76 2.75
C VAL A 69 7.57 -8.17 3.34
N ASN A 70 8.49 -9.07 3.01
CA ASN A 70 8.46 -10.43 3.55
C ASN A 70 8.69 -10.50 5.06
N ALA A 71 9.45 -9.56 5.64
CA ALA A 71 9.62 -9.46 7.08
C ALA A 71 8.30 -9.04 7.76
N GLY A 72 7.63 -8.02 7.22
CA GLY A 72 6.31 -7.60 7.69
C GLY A 72 5.25 -8.70 7.56
N PHE A 73 5.23 -9.41 6.42
CA PHE A 73 4.29 -10.52 6.19
C PHE A 73 4.44 -11.64 7.22
N ARG A 74 5.68 -11.98 7.59
CA ARG A 74 5.93 -13.00 8.63
C ARG A 74 5.63 -12.52 10.04
N ALA A 75 5.67 -11.21 10.28
CA ALA A 75 5.41 -10.63 11.60
C ALA A 75 3.91 -10.52 11.90
N THR A 76 3.08 -10.32 10.87
CA THR A 76 1.64 -10.20 11.07
C THR A 76 0.94 -11.54 11.26
N ARG A 77 -0.18 -11.52 11.99
CA ARG A 77 -1.10 -12.65 12.13
C ARG A 77 -2.55 -12.25 11.80
N GLN A 78 -2.72 -11.07 11.21
CA GLN A 78 -4.04 -10.53 10.91
C GLN A 78 -4.62 -11.22 9.67
N PRO A 79 -5.96 -11.35 9.58
CA PRO A 79 -6.62 -11.95 8.42
C PRO A 79 -6.43 -11.15 7.13
N PHE A 80 -6.20 -9.85 7.23
CA PHE A 80 -5.89 -8.98 6.09
C PHE A 80 -4.51 -8.37 6.24
N PHE A 81 -3.66 -8.60 5.24
CA PHE A 81 -2.36 -7.99 5.08
C PHE A 81 -2.47 -6.94 3.97
N VAL A 82 -2.30 -5.68 4.31
CA VAL A 82 -2.33 -4.57 3.36
C VAL A 82 -0.92 -4.06 3.16
N LEU A 83 -0.45 -4.03 1.92
CA LEU A 83 0.83 -3.44 1.59
C LEU A 83 0.62 -2.04 1.01
N LEU A 84 1.31 -1.05 1.58
CA LEU A 84 1.26 0.34 1.16
C LEU A 84 2.67 0.94 1.17
N ASN A 85 3.08 1.58 0.09
CA ASN A 85 4.37 2.29 0.07
C ASN A 85 4.34 3.55 0.95
N ASN A 86 5.51 3.93 1.48
CA ASN A 86 5.68 5.10 2.34
C ASN A 86 5.48 6.45 1.62
N ASP A 87 5.47 6.47 0.29
CA ASP A 87 5.21 7.64 -0.57
C ASP A 87 3.76 7.72 -1.10
N ALA A 88 2.93 6.73 -0.77
CA ALA A 88 1.53 6.71 -1.16
C ALA A 88 0.66 7.51 -0.18
N VAL A 89 -0.36 8.19 -0.72
CA VAL A 89 -1.31 9.00 0.07
C VAL A 89 -2.73 8.46 -0.19
N PRO A 90 -3.20 7.48 0.61
CA PRO A 90 -4.51 6.86 0.40
C PRO A 90 -5.66 7.85 0.64
N THR A 91 -6.72 7.75 -0.15
CA THR A 91 -7.95 8.57 0.06
C THR A 91 -8.71 8.09 1.31
N PRO A 92 -9.57 8.92 1.94
CA PRO A 92 -10.21 8.56 3.22
C PRO A 92 -11.02 7.26 3.24
N ARG A 93 -11.54 6.79 2.09
CA ARG A 93 -12.28 5.52 1.98
C ARG A 93 -11.49 4.39 1.34
N TRP A 94 -10.19 4.59 1.12
CA TRP A 94 -9.35 3.63 0.41
C TRP A 94 -9.36 2.25 1.08
N LEU A 95 -9.12 2.20 2.40
CA LEU A 95 -9.06 0.94 3.13
C LEU A 95 -10.43 0.25 3.21
N GLU A 96 -11.50 1.03 3.39
CA GLU A 96 -12.88 0.56 3.37
C GLU A 96 -13.19 -0.18 2.08
N TYR A 97 -12.87 0.43 0.93
CA TYR A 97 -13.13 -0.18 -0.38
C TYR A 97 -12.20 -1.35 -0.69
N LEU A 98 -10.92 -1.21 -0.37
CA LEU A 98 -9.91 -2.22 -0.70
C LEU A 98 -10.18 -3.53 0.04
N VAL A 99 -10.32 -3.48 1.37
CA VAL A 99 -10.61 -4.67 2.18
C VAL A 99 -12.06 -5.12 1.99
N GLY A 100 -13.00 -4.17 1.83
CA GLY A 100 -14.40 -4.49 1.56
C GLY A 100 -14.61 -5.28 0.26
N ALA A 101 -13.72 -5.12 -0.73
CA ALA A 101 -13.73 -5.95 -1.93
C ALA A 101 -13.40 -7.41 -1.61
N LEU A 102 -12.36 -7.67 -0.80
CA LEU A 102 -12.01 -9.04 -0.38
C LEU A 102 -13.10 -9.68 0.50
N GLU A 103 -13.71 -8.90 1.38
CA GLU A 103 -14.84 -9.36 2.20
C GLU A 103 -16.06 -9.73 1.35
N ARG A 104 -16.35 -8.93 0.31
CA ARG A 104 -17.47 -9.16 -0.61
C ARG A 104 -17.21 -10.33 -1.58
N TYR A 105 -15.95 -10.53 -1.97
CA TYR A 105 -15.56 -11.53 -2.95
C TYR A 105 -14.53 -12.51 -2.36
N PRO A 106 -14.93 -13.40 -1.43
CA PRO A 106 -14.01 -14.26 -0.68
C PRO A 106 -13.30 -15.33 -1.53
N ALA A 107 -13.65 -15.47 -2.80
CA ALA A 107 -12.95 -16.33 -3.76
C ALA A 107 -11.61 -15.73 -4.24
N TYR A 108 -11.35 -14.46 -3.96
CA TYR A 108 -10.12 -13.76 -4.35
C TYR A 108 -9.18 -13.62 -3.17
N ALA A 109 -7.88 -13.83 -3.42
CA ALA A 109 -6.84 -13.72 -2.41
C ALA A 109 -6.22 -12.31 -2.32
N PHE A 110 -6.41 -11.48 -3.36
CA PHE A 110 -5.81 -10.15 -3.46
C PHE A 110 -6.81 -9.14 -4.01
N ALA A 111 -6.68 -7.89 -3.60
CA ALA A 111 -7.41 -6.76 -4.16
C ALA A 111 -6.45 -5.64 -4.60
N ALA A 112 -6.69 -5.12 -5.80
CA ALA A 112 -5.99 -3.96 -6.33
C ALA A 112 -6.82 -2.70 -6.10
N SER A 113 -6.15 -1.59 -5.74
CA SER A 113 -6.74 -0.26 -5.83
C SER A 113 -6.29 0.46 -7.10
N LYS A 114 -6.98 1.52 -7.50
CA LYS A 114 -6.43 2.47 -8.48
C LYS A 114 -5.26 3.21 -7.83
N LEU A 115 -4.12 3.22 -8.49
CA LEU A 115 -2.97 4.06 -8.14
C LEU A 115 -2.93 5.25 -9.08
N MET A 116 -2.84 6.44 -8.50
CA MET A 116 -2.76 7.71 -9.23
C MET A 116 -1.33 8.24 -9.19
N LEU A 117 -0.93 9.00 -10.21
CA LEU A 117 0.32 9.74 -10.18
C LEU A 117 0.24 10.90 -9.17
N ASN A 118 1.30 11.09 -8.37
CA ASN A 118 1.30 12.12 -7.33
C ASN A 118 1.42 13.55 -7.90
N ASP A 119 2.19 13.72 -8.99
CA ASP A 119 2.35 14.97 -9.74
C ASP A 119 1.15 15.30 -10.63
N ARG A 120 0.39 14.27 -11.04
CA ARG A 120 -0.79 14.37 -11.91
C ARG A 120 -1.92 13.52 -11.34
N ARG A 121 -2.61 14.07 -10.35
CA ARG A 121 -3.62 13.34 -9.54
C ARG A 121 -4.85 12.87 -10.32
N ASP A 122 -5.04 13.33 -11.54
CA ASP A 122 -6.08 12.85 -12.46
C ASP A 122 -5.57 11.82 -13.46
N HIS A 123 -4.32 11.34 -13.33
CA HIS A 123 -3.73 10.31 -14.19
C HIS A 123 -3.42 9.04 -13.42
N LEU A 124 -3.71 7.91 -14.03
CA LEU A 124 -3.49 6.58 -13.47
C LEU A 124 -2.02 6.16 -13.63
N HIS A 125 -1.45 5.64 -12.55
CA HIS A 125 -0.28 4.78 -12.60
C HIS A 125 -0.69 3.34 -12.90
N SER A 126 -1.76 2.85 -12.25
CA SER A 126 -2.26 1.49 -12.43
C SER A 126 -3.70 1.35 -11.97
N ALA A 127 -4.48 0.53 -12.67
CA ALA A 127 -5.79 0.01 -12.23
C ALA A 127 -5.79 -1.53 -12.19
N GLY A 128 -4.63 -2.13 -11.93
CA GLY A 128 -4.39 -3.57 -11.89
C GLY A 128 -3.67 -4.12 -13.11
N ASP A 129 -2.97 -5.23 -12.92
CA ASP A 129 -2.06 -5.81 -13.90
C ASP A 129 -2.73 -6.85 -14.79
N PHE A 130 -2.12 -7.12 -15.93
CA PHE A 130 -2.54 -8.16 -16.88
C PHE A 130 -1.34 -8.72 -17.66
N TYR A 131 -1.55 -9.89 -18.26
CA TYR A 131 -0.66 -10.46 -19.27
C TYR A 131 -1.40 -10.51 -20.60
N GLN A 132 -0.70 -10.17 -21.67
CA GLN A 132 -1.17 -10.40 -23.03
C GLN A 132 -0.98 -11.89 -23.41
N LEU A 133 -1.61 -12.32 -24.51
CA LEU A 133 -1.52 -13.70 -24.98
C LEU A 133 -0.09 -14.13 -25.35
N ASP A 134 0.77 -13.17 -25.66
CA ASP A 134 2.20 -13.36 -25.94
C ASP A 134 3.09 -13.35 -24.67
N GLY A 135 2.48 -13.21 -23.48
CA GLY A 135 3.17 -13.17 -22.20
C GLY A 135 3.78 -11.81 -21.84
N VAL A 136 3.54 -10.76 -22.62
CA VAL A 136 3.97 -9.41 -22.26
C VAL A 136 3.13 -8.87 -21.11
N PRO A 137 3.74 -8.45 -19.98
CA PRO A 137 3.01 -7.87 -18.87
C PRO A 137 2.57 -6.43 -19.21
N GLY A 138 1.46 -6.01 -18.62
CA GLY A 138 0.97 -4.64 -18.70
C GLY A 138 0.20 -4.27 -17.44
N SER A 139 -0.08 -2.97 -17.30
CA SER A 139 -0.92 -2.44 -16.22
C SER A 139 -2.03 -1.57 -16.80
N ARG A 140 -3.25 -1.75 -16.29
CA ARG A 140 -4.45 -1.09 -16.81
C ARG A 140 -4.36 0.41 -16.54
N GLY A 141 -4.66 1.22 -17.54
CA GLY A 141 -4.80 2.66 -17.39
C GLY A 141 -3.50 3.45 -17.30
N VAL A 142 -2.32 2.84 -17.43
CA VAL A 142 -1.02 3.56 -17.31
C VAL A 142 -1.02 4.86 -18.12
N TRP A 143 -0.80 5.96 -17.42
CA TRP A 143 -0.74 7.35 -17.93
C TRP A 143 -2.02 7.86 -18.61
N GLN A 144 -3.12 7.13 -18.49
CA GLN A 144 -4.42 7.61 -18.93
C GLN A 144 -5.00 8.54 -17.86
N ARG A 145 -5.74 9.55 -18.30
CA ARG A 145 -6.58 10.36 -17.41
C ARG A 145 -7.69 9.49 -16.85
N ASP A 146 -7.96 9.59 -15.55
CA ASP A 146 -9.10 8.94 -14.92
C ASP A 146 -10.37 9.72 -15.24
N THR A 147 -11.21 9.10 -16.06
CA THR A 147 -12.55 9.58 -16.41
C THR A 147 -13.62 8.64 -15.85
N GLY A 148 -13.28 7.81 -14.86
CA GLY A 148 -14.16 6.81 -14.26
C GLY A 148 -14.18 5.47 -15.01
N GLN A 149 -13.30 5.28 -15.99
CA GLN A 149 -13.27 4.07 -16.84
C GLN A 149 -12.89 2.79 -16.07
N TYR A 150 -12.40 2.92 -14.84
CA TYR A 150 -12.07 1.81 -13.93
C TYR A 150 -12.74 1.94 -12.55
N ASP A 151 -13.89 2.62 -12.46
CA ASP A 151 -14.64 2.74 -11.20
C ASP A 151 -15.43 1.48 -10.84
N ALA A 152 -15.76 0.66 -11.85
CA ALA A 152 -16.39 -0.62 -11.63
C ALA A 152 -15.36 -1.66 -11.16
N VAL A 153 -15.73 -2.43 -10.11
CA VAL A 153 -14.93 -3.57 -9.65
C VAL A 153 -14.85 -4.60 -10.77
N ALA A 154 -13.63 -5.03 -11.10
CA ALA A 154 -13.37 -6.04 -12.12
C ALA A 154 -12.20 -6.94 -11.72
N ALA A 155 -12.20 -8.17 -12.23
CA ALA A 155 -11.07 -9.07 -12.06
C ALA A 155 -9.83 -8.55 -12.82
N VAL A 156 -8.68 -8.61 -12.17
CA VAL A 156 -7.34 -8.28 -12.69
C VAL A 156 -6.42 -9.47 -12.45
N PHE A 157 -5.32 -9.56 -13.20
CA PHE A 157 -4.35 -10.65 -12.98
C PHE A 157 -3.64 -10.48 -11.63
N GLY A 158 -3.26 -9.25 -11.30
CA GLY A 158 -2.57 -8.95 -10.05
C GLY A 158 -2.67 -7.47 -9.66
N PRO A 159 -2.36 -7.16 -8.40
CA PRO A 159 -2.29 -5.80 -7.90
C PRO A 159 -0.86 -5.23 -7.98
N CYS A 160 -0.76 -3.90 -8.07
CA CYS A 160 0.50 -3.22 -7.81
C CYS A 160 0.81 -3.27 -6.31
N ALA A 161 2.00 -3.75 -5.96
CA ALA A 161 2.46 -3.87 -4.58
C ALA A 161 2.60 -2.52 -3.84
N ALA A 162 2.47 -1.37 -4.52
CA ALA A 162 2.50 -0.08 -3.85
C ALA A 162 1.20 0.25 -3.07
N ALA A 163 0.08 -0.41 -3.37
CA ALA A 163 -1.19 -0.28 -2.63
C ALA A 163 -2.14 -1.47 -2.91
N THR A 164 -2.05 -2.52 -2.09
CA THR A 164 -2.81 -3.78 -2.25
C THR A 164 -3.23 -4.38 -0.91
N ALA A 165 -4.30 -5.18 -0.94
CA ALA A 165 -4.69 -6.09 0.14
C ALA A 165 -4.64 -7.55 -0.33
#